data_AF-A0A936L2G7-F1
#
_entry.id   AF-A0A936L2G7-F1
#
_cell.length_a   1.000
_cell.length_b   1.000
_cell.length_c   1.000
_cell.angle_alpha   90.00
_cell.angle_beta   90.00
_cell.angle_gamma   90.00
#
_symmetry.space_group_name_H-M   'P 1'
#
loop_
_entity.id
_entity.type
_entity.pdbx_description
1 polymer ?
#
loop_
_entity_poly.entity_id
_entity_poly.type
_entity_poly.pdbx_seq_one_letter_code
_entity_poly.pdbx_strand_id
1 'polypeptide(L)'
;MAEKPKKKEVVKSDKGIPENYQPTTEEAAALKAFLRRKENSKPSSSLKLEKGKGNQTKASFKHEDEGLATVLFMESIATADFDFLNGLLNQVVNVTTQNKVINDSEANFLLSMVKGIEPRDQLETMLAPDGGNPYRHDEICQWS
;
A
#
# COMPACT_ATOMS: atom_id res chain seq x y z
N MET A 1 8.97 30.79 23.16
CA MET A 1 9.05 30.28 21.78
C MET A 1 7.70 29.67 21.45
N ALA A 2 6.88 30.33 20.63
CA ALA A 2 5.53 29.88 20.32
C ALA A 2 5.55 28.85 19.18
N GLU A 3 4.98 27.68 19.44
CA GLU A 3 4.85 26.58 18.49
C GLU A 3 3.81 26.95 17.42
N LYS A 4 4.22 26.99 16.15
CA LYS A 4 3.33 27.28 15.02
C LYS A 4 2.41 26.06 14.78
N PRO A 5 1.09 26.23 14.64
CA PRO A 5 0.20 25.11 14.36
C PRO A 5 0.44 24.55 12.95
N LYS A 6 0.66 23.23 12.86
CA LYS A 6 0.80 22.49 11.60
C LYS A 6 -0.48 22.63 10.76
N LYS A 7 -0.32 23.18 9.56
CA LYS A 7 -1.37 23.36 8.56
C LYS A 7 -1.92 21.98 8.17
N LYS A 8 -3.21 21.73 8.44
CA LYS A 8 -3.90 20.52 7.99
C LYS A 8 -3.96 20.55 6.46
N GLU A 9 -3.24 19.66 5.80
CA GLU A 9 -3.38 19.45 4.35
C GLU A 9 -4.77 18.86 4.09
N VAL A 10 -5.67 19.73 3.65
CA VAL A 10 -7.00 19.36 3.16
C VAL A 10 -6.81 18.64 1.82
N VAL A 11 -7.12 17.35 1.79
CA VAL A 11 -7.24 16.56 0.57
C VAL A 11 -8.33 17.21 -0.28
N LYS A 12 -7.95 17.80 -1.43
CA LYS A 12 -8.90 18.41 -2.36
C LYS A 12 -9.55 17.32 -3.22
N SER A 13 -10.88 17.28 -3.21
CA SER A 13 -11.70 16.46 -4.12
C SER A 13 -11.95 17.24 -5.42
N ASP A 14 -11.66 16.63 -6.57
CA ASP A 14 -11.79 17.21 -7.93
C ASP A 14 -13.23 17.23 -8.49
N LYS A 15 -14.23 16.99 -7.65
CA LYS A 15 -15.64 17.31 -7.97
C LYS A 15 -16.23 18.13 -6.83
N GLY A 16 -16.82 19.26 -7.22
CA GLY A 16 -17.19 20.41 -6.38
C GLY A 16 -17.81 20.01 -5.05
N ILE A 17 -17.04 20.24 -3.99
CA ILE A 17 -17.59 20.31 -2.62
C ILE A 17 -18.43 21.60 -2.59
N PRO A 18 -19.74 21.54 -2.34
CA PRO A 18 -20.58 22.72 -2.19
C PRO A 18 -19.93 23.68 -1.18
N GLU A 19 -19.95 24.99 -1.46
CA GLU A 19 -19.32 26.02 -0.60
C GLU A 19 -19.75 25.95 0.88
N ASN A 20 -20.91 25.34 1.17
CA ASN A 20 -21.45 25.14 2.52
C ASN A 20 -21.70 23.67 2.90
N TYR A 21 -20.94 22.72 2.33
CA TYR A 21 -21.05 21.32 2.72
C TYR A 21 -20.50 21.12 4.14
N GLN A 22 -21.39 20.76 5.06
CA GLN A 22 -21.01 20.20 6.34
C GLN A 22 -21.20 18.68 6.29
N PRO A 23 -20.16 17.89 6.62
CA PRO A 23 -20.31 16.44 6.70
C PRO A 23 -21.43 16.09 7.67
N THR A 24 -22.29 15.17 7.26
CA THR A 24 -23.22 14.50 8.15
C THR A 24 -22.46 13.77 9.27
N THR A 25 -23.16 13.42 10.35
CA THR A 25 -22.59 12.62 11.44
C THR A 25 -21.98 11.30 10.93
N GLU A 26 -22.62 10.67 9.94
CA GLU A 26 -22.14 9.43 9.31
C GLU A 26 -20.87 9.66 8.48
N GLU A 27 -20.82 10.72 7.67
CA GLU A 27 -19.64 11.06 6.86
C GLU A 27 -18.45 11.46 7.74
N ALA A 28 -18.69 12.19 8.84
CA ALA A 28 -17.67 12.51 9.82
C ALA A 28 -17.13 11.24 10.52
N ALA A 29 -18.01 10.30 10.86
CA ALA A 29 -17.62 9.01 11.43
C ALA A 29 -16.79 8.17 10.44
N ALA A 30 -17.20 8.13 9.17
CA ALA A 30 -16.47 7.44 8.10
C ALA A 30 -15.07 8.05 7.88
N LEU A 31 -14.96 9.39 7.89
CA LEU A 31 -13.68 10.08 7.79
C LEU A 31 -12.77 9.74 8.98
N LYS A 32 -13.31 9.75 10.20
CA LYS A 32 -12.55 9.36 11.40
C LYS A 32 -12.06 7.92 11.32
N ALA A 33 -12.91 7.00 10.86
CA ALA A 33 -12.53 5.60 10.66
C ALA A 33 -11.44 5.44 9.60
N PHE A 34 -11.52 6.17 8.50
CA PHE A 34 -10.49 6.19 7.46
C PHE A 34 -9.15 6.72 8.00
N LEU A 35 -9.16 7.84 8.72
CA LEU A 35 -7.94 8.40 9.31
C LEU A 35 -7.29 7.44 10.30
N ARG A 36 -8.09 6.76 11.14
CA ARG A 36 -7.60 5.73 12.06
C ARG A 36 -6.97 4.54 11.33
N ARG A 37 -7.58 4.07 10.23
CA ARG A 37 -6.97 3.04 9.39
C ARG A 37 -5.63 3.52 8.83
N LYS A 38 -5.59 4.72 8.26
CA LYS A 38 -4.38 5.29 7.67
C LYS A 38 -3.26 5.49 8.70
N GLU A 39 -3.58 5.87 9.92
CA GLU A 39 -2.62 6.02 11.03
C GLU A 39 -2.06 4.67 11.50
N ASN A 40 -2.89 3.63 11.49
CA ASN A 40 -2.49 2.28 11.91
C ASN A 40 -1.77 1.48 10.80
N SER A 41 -1.95 1.85 9.52
CA SER A 41 -1.31 1.16 8.41
C SER A 41 0.21 1.32 8.46
N LYS A 42 0.94 0.24 8.14
CA LYS A 42 2.40 0.29 8.04
C LYS A 42 2.83 1.35 7.01
N PRO A 43 3.79 2.25 7.35
CA PRO A 43 4.33 3.19 6.39
C PRO A 43 4.96 2.44 5.21
N SER A 44 4.63 2.84 3.99
CA SER A 44 5.08 2.15 2.78
C SER A 44 5.26 3.16 1.64
N SER A 45 6.32 2.98 0.86
CA SER A 45 6.63 3.85 -0.28
C SER A 45 5.94 3.37 -1.55
N SER A 46 5.57 4.30 -2.42
CA SER A 46 5.00 3.99 -3.74
C SER A 46 6.10 3.62 -4.73
N LEU A 47 5.81 2.70 -5.63
CA LEU A 47 6.71 2.30 -6.71
C LEU A 47 6.72 3.34 -7.84
N LYS A 48 7.88 3.49 -8.47
CA LYS A 48 8.09 4.17 -9.73
C LYS A 48 8.77 3.20 -10.69
N LEU A 49 8.19 3.02 -11.87
CA LEU A 49 8.76 2.24 -12.94
C LEU A 49 9.41 3.16 -13.97
N GLU A 50 10.64 2.84 -14.36
CA GLU A 50 11.39 3.58 -15.35
C GLU A 50 11.98 2.64 -16.40
N LYS A 51 12.21 3.13 -17.62
CA LYS A 51 12.98 2.36 -18.61
C LYS A 51 14.42 2.25 -18.14
N GLY A 52 14.89 1.02 -17.96
CA GLY A 52 16.27 0.69 -17.70
C GLY A 52 17.11 0.62 -18.98
N LYS A 53 18.31 0.04 -18.89
CA LYS A 53 19.16 -0.19 -20.06
C LYS A 53 18.58 -1.31 -20.92
N GLY A 54 18.44 -1.07 -22.22
CA GLY A 54 17.87 -2.04 -23.17
C GLY A 54 16.35 -2.21 -22.97
N ASN A 55 15.87 -3.45 -22.98
CA ASN A 55 14.45 -3.77 -22.75
C ASN A 55 14.09 -4.00 -21.26
N GLN A 56 14.98 -3.62 -20.33
CA GLN A 56 14.71 -3.78 -18.90
C GLN A 56 13.85 -2.64 -18.37
N THR A 57 12.91 -2.94 -17.48
CA THR A 57 12.19 -1.94 -16.68
C THR A 57 12.79 -1.95 -15.28
N LYS A 58 13.22 -0.78 -14.79
CA LYS A 58 13.74 -0.61 -13.43
C LYS A 58 12.60 -0.20 -12.50
N ALA A 59 12.44 -0.93 -11.40
CA ALA A 59 11.58 -0.53 -10.31
C ALA A 59 12.40 0.24 -9.25
N SER A 60 11.84 1.33 -8.74
CA SER A 60 12.42 2.16 -7.66
C SER A 60 11.29 2.67 -6.77
N PHE A 61 11.61 3.19 -5.58
CA PHE A 61 10.62 3.79 -4.69
C PHE A 61 10.62 5.32 -4.79
N LYS A 62 9.42 5.92 -4.75
CA LYS A 62 9.26 7.39 -4.72
C LYS A 62 9.60 7.91 -3.32
N HIS A 63 10.89 8.21 -3.08
CA HIS A 63 11.39 8.77 -1.82
C HIS A 63 12.77 9.42 -2.01
N GLU A 64 13.15 10.38 -1.16
CA GLU A 64 14.48 11.04 -1.20
C GLU A 64 15.59 10.08 -0.76
N ASP A 65 15.30 9.22 0.23
CA ASP A 65 16.15 8.13 0.68
C ASP A 65 15.59 6.79 0.18
N GLU A 66 16.14 6.28 -0.91
CA GLU A 66 15.69 5.03 -1.53
C GLU A 66 15.89 3.83 -0.59
N GLY A 67 16.95 3.83 0.23
CA GLY A 67 17.23 2.74 1.18
C GLY A 67 16.18 2.66 2.28
N LEU A 68 15.81 3.81 2.87
CA LEU A 68 14.74 3.86 3.85
C LEU A 68 13.40 3.44 3.22
N ALA A 69 13.12 3.88 2.00
CA ALA A 69 11.90 3.51 1.29
C ALA A 69 11.79 2.01 1.03
N THR A 70 12.90 1.36 0.68
CA THR A 70 12.98 -0.09 0.54
C THR A 70 12.67 -0.79 1.87
N VAL A 71 13.28 -0.36 2.98
CA VAL A 71 13.02 -0.95 4.30
C VAL A 71 11.57 -0.79 4.72
N LEU A 72 10.99 0.40 4.56
CA LEU A 72 9.57 0.66 4.87
C LEU A 72 8.65 -0.22 4.01
N PHE A 73 8.97 -0.38 2.73
CA PHE A 73 8.22 -1.25 1.85
C PHE A 73 8.32 -2.73 2.28
N MET A 74 9.51 -3.22 2.58
CA MET A 74 9.75 -4.59 3.04
C MET A 74 9.03 -4.91 4.35
N GLU A 75 9.02 -3.96 5.30
CA GLU A 75 8.24 -4.07 6.54
C GLU A 75 6.73 -4.15 6.26
N SER A 76 6.24 -3.39 5.26
CA SER A 76 4.83 -3.40 4.86
C SER A 76 4.36 -4.73 4.23
N ILE A 77 5.29 -5.58 3.78
CA ILE A 77 5.02 -6.91 3.21
C ILE A 77 5.69 -8.04 4.03
N ALA A 78 6.03 -7.76 5.30
CA ALA A 78 6.61 -8.70 6.25
C ALA A 78 7.78 -9.54 5.71
N THR A 79 8.73 -8.88 5.05
CA THR A 79 9.97 -9.51 4.60
C THR A 79 11.18 -8.70 5.08
N ALA A 80 12.29 -9.38 5.33
CA ALA A 80 13.62 -8.79 5.46
C ALA A 80 14.59 -9.30 4.38
N ASP A 81 14.08 -10.09 3.43
CA ASP A 81 14.85 -10.72 2.37
C ASP A 81 14.77 -9.90 1.07
N PHE A 82 15.92 -9.39 0.65
CA PHE A 82 16.06 -8.59 -0.56
C PHE A 82 15.86 -9.40 -1.84
N ASP A 83 16.22 -10.70 -1.85
CA ASP A 83 16.02 -11.56 -3.01
C ASP A 83 14.54 -11.84 -3.21
N PHE A 84 13.81 -12.05 -2.11
CA PHE A 84 12.35 -12.13 -2.14
C PHE A 84 11.71 -10.86 -2.69
N LEU A 85 12.11 -9.68 -2.19
CA LEU A 85 11.61 -8.40 -2.69
C LEU A 85 11.88 -8.25 -4.19
N ASN A 86 13.11 -8.52 -4.62
CA ASN A 86 13.50 -8.44 -6.03
C ASN A 86 12.65 -9.38 -6.90
N GLY A 87 12.41 -10.61 -6.44
CA GLY A 87 11.53 -11.57 -7.11
C GLY A 87 10.10 -11.05 -7.26
N LEU A 88 9.52 -10.51 -6.18
CA LEU A 88 8.17 -9.95 -6.19
C LEU A 88 8.05 -8.75 -7.13
N LEU A 89 9.00 -7.81 -7.07
CA LEU A 89 9.02 -6.63 -7.95
C LEU A 89 9.15 -7.04 -9.42
N ASN A 90 9.97 -8.05 -9.74
CA ASN A 90 10.09 -8.57 -11.09
C ASN A 90 8.77 -9.18 -11.60
N GLN A 91 8.04 -9.90 -10.75
CA GLN A 91 6.72 -10.42 -11.12
C GLN A 91 5.73 -9.29 -11.41
N VAL A 92 5.67 -8.28 -10.54
CA VAL A 92 4.81 -7.10 -10.73
C VAL A 92 5.16 -6.36 -12.02
N VAL A 93 6.44 -6.13 -12.28
CA VAL A 93 6.91 -5.51 -13.53
C VAL A 93 6.52 -6.36 -14.74
N ASN A 94 6.73 -7.67 -14.70
CA ASN A 94 6.40 -8.57 -15.82
C ASN A 94 4.91 -8.56 -16.13
N VAL A 95 4.04 -8.53 -15.12
CA VAL A 95 2.58 -8.46 -15.30
C VAL A 95 2.15 -7.11 -15.88
N THR A 96 2.74 -6.02 -15.40
CA THR A 96 2.33 -4.65 -15.76
C THR A 96 2.97 -4.12 -17.04
N THR A 97 3.94 -4.83 -17.61
CA THR A 97 4.66 -4.42 -18.83
C THR A 97 4.47 -5.37 -20.01
N GLN A 98 3.53 -6.33 -19.94
CA GLN A 98 3.28 -7.32 -21.00
C GLN A 98 3.02 -6.70 -22.40
N ASN A 99 2.53 -5.45 -22.45
CA ASN A 99 2.29 -4.70 -23.68
C ASN A 99 3.32 -3.58 -23.95
N LYS A 100 4.48 -3.60 -23.28
CA LYS A 100 5.55 -2.56 -23.34
C LYS A 100 5.11 -1.15 -22.92
N VAL A 101 3.93 -1.02 -22.33
CA VAL A 101 3.47 0.20 -21.69
C VAL A 101 3.84 0.09 -20.21
N ILE A 102 4.65 1.02 -19.72
CA ILE A 102 4.96 1.09 -18.29
C ILE A 102 3.77 1.75 -17.60
N ASN A 103 3.17 1.03 -16.65
CA ASN A 103 2.04 1.55 -15.88
C ASN A 103 2.34 1.53 -14.37
N ASP A 104 2.81 2.68 -13.86
CA ASP A 104 3.00 2.91 -12.43
C ASP A 104 1.72 2.61 -11.61
N SER A 105 0.55 2.93 -12.15
CA SER A 105 -0.73 2.79 -11.44
C SER A 105 -1.12 1.33 -11.26
N GLU A 106 -0.96 0.50 -12.29
CA GLU A 106 -1.22 -0.94 -12.19
C GLU A 106 -0.24 -1.62 -11.24
N ALA A 107 1.05 -1.25 -11.29
CA ALA A 107 2.05 -1.80 -10.38
C ALA A 107 1.75 -1.43 -8.92
N ASN A 108 1.44 -0.16 -8.65
CA ASN A 108 1.06 0.27 -7.31
C ASN A 108 -0.25 -0.33 -6.84
N PHE A 109 -1.20 -0.61 -7.75
CA PHE A 109 -2.44 -1.32 -7.43
C PHE A 109 -2.15 -2.76 -6.97
N LEU A 110 -1.36 -3.54 -7.72
CA LEU A 110 -0.97 -4.90 -7.33
C LEU A 110 -0.29 -4.92 -5.96
N LEU A 111 0.65 -4.00 -5.72
CA LEU A 111 1.32 -3.89 -4.42
C LEU A 111 0.37 -3.43 -3.31
N SER A 112 -0.67 -2.65 -3.62
CA SER A 112 -1.67 -2.24 -2.63
C SER A 112 -2.53 -3.41 -2.13
N MET A 113 -2.80 -4.40 -2.99
CA MET A 113 -3.54 -5.61 -2.58
C MET A 113 -2.73 -6.43 -1.58
N VAL A 114 -1.43 -6.62 -1.86
CA VAL A 114 -0.52 -7.33 -0.95
C VAL A 114 -0.45 -6.61 0.40
N LYS A 115 -0.27 -5.29 0.41
CA LYS A 115 -0.25 -4.48 1.64
C LYS A 115 -1.57 -4.50 2.40
N GLY A 116 -2.70 -4.53 1.69
CA GLY A 116 -4.05 -4.53 2.27
C GLY A 116 -4.38 -5.79 3.06
N ILE A 117 -3.64 -6.88 2.83
CA ILE A 117 -3.76 -8.13 3.59
C ILE A 117 -2.98 -8.08 4.91
N GLU A 118 -2.13 -7.05 5.08
CA GLU A 118 -1.27 -6.87 6.25
C GLU A 118 -0.53 -8.17 6.61
N PRO A 119 0.26 -8.72 5.66
CA PRO A 119 0.91 -10.00 5.86
C PRO A 119 1.81 -9.97 7.08
N ARG A 120 1.84 -11.09 7.79
CA ARG A 120 2.65 -11.30 8.99
C ARG A 120 4.00 -11.93 8.68
N ASP A 121 4.10 -12.60 7.53
CA ASP A 121 5.31 -13.22 7.01
C ASP A 121 5.32 -13.29 5.46
N GLN A 122 6.43 -13.79 4.91
CA GLN A 122 6.63 -13.95 3.47
C GLN A 122 5.63 -14.92 2.80
N LEU A 123 5.13 -15.92 3.50
CA LEU A 123 4.20 -16.90 2.94
C LEU A 123 2.83 -16.25 2.71
N GLU A 124 2.35 -15.48 3.69
CA GLU A 124 1.13 -14.68 3.52
C GLU A 124 1.29 -13.67 2.37
N THR A 125 2.47 -13.07 2.21
CA THR A 125 2.77 -12.18 1.07
C THR A 125 2.69 -12.89 -0.29
N MET A 126 3.08 -14.16 -0.37
CA MET A 126 2.98 -14.95 -1.61
C MET A 126 1.55 -15.42 -1.91
N LEU A 127 0.76 -15.69 -0.86
CA LEU A 127 -0.61 -16.20 -0.97
C LEU A 127 -1.67 -15.09 -0.97
N ALA A 128 -1.24 -13.85 -0.72
CA ALA A 128 -2.06 -12.66 -0.77
C ALA A 128 -2.95 -12.52 -2.04
N PRO A 129 -2.53 -12.96 -3.24
CA PRO A 129 -3.40 -12.96 -4.40
C PRO A 129 -4.62 -13.90 -4.30
N ASP A 130 -4.59 -14.93 -3.45
CA ASP A 130 -5.52 -16.07 -3.49
C ASP A 130 -6.37 -16.34 -2.22
N GLY A 131 -6.10 -15.77 -1.04
CA GLY A 131 -7.05 -15.91 0.07
C GLY A 131 -6.56 -15.66 1.48
N GLY A 132 -6.97 -14.54 2.05
CA GLY A 132 -7.09 -14.35 3.49
C GLY A 132 -8.55 -14.13 3.85
N ASN A 133 -9.32 -15.19 4.11
CA ASN A 133 -10.62 -15.07 4.76
C ASN A 133 -10.38 -14.73 6.25
N PRO A 134 -10.78 -13.55 6.74
CA PRO A 134 -10.48 -13.11 8.11
C PRO A 134 -11.35 -13.78 9.20
N TYR A 135 -12.24 -14.73 8.85
CA TYR A 135 -13.10 -15.43 9.81
C TYR A 135 -12.71 -16.90 9.96
N ARG A 136 -11.70 -17.18 10.78
CA ARG A 136 -11.48 -18.53 11.33
C ARG A 136 -10.75 -18.45 12.67
N HIS A 137 -11.46 -18.06 13.73
CA HIS A 137 -10.92 -18.11 15.09
C HIS A 137 -11.97 -18.46 16.15
N ASP A 138 -12.88 -19.40 15.87
CA ASP A 138 -13.96 -19.73 16.81
C ASP A 138 -14.76 -20.96 16.38
N GLU A 139 -14.14 -22.15 16.25
CA GLU A 139 -14.93 -23.41 16.20
C GLU A 139 -14.12 -24.70 16.49
N ILE A 140 -13.26 -24.71 17.52
CA ILE A 140 -12.60 -25.97 17.97
C ILE A 140 -12.70 -26.15 19.49
N CYS A 141 -13.89 -25.95 20.08
CA CYS A 141 -14.18 -26.32 21.47
C CYS A 141 -15.70 -26.60 21.68
N GLN A 142 -16.32 -27.46 20.87
CA GLN A 142 -17.61 -28.08 21.23
C GLN A 142 -17.66 -29.53 20.73
N TRP A 143 -17.06 -30.44 21.50
CA TRP A 143 -17.50 -31.83 21.62
C TRP A 143 -17.56 -32.15 23.11
N SER A 144 -18.78 -32.14 23.65
CA SER A 144 -19.20 -32.86 24.85
C SER A 144 -20.58 -33.43 24.55
#